data_AF-A0A9E7GBN4-F1
#
_entry.id   AF-A0A9E7GBN4-F1
#
_cell.length_a   1.000
_cell.length_b   1.000
_cell.length_c   1.000
_cell.angle_alpha   90.00
_cell.angle_beta   90.00
_cell.angle_gamma   90.00
#
_symmetry.space_group_name_H-M   'P 1'
#
loop_
_entity.id
_entity.type
_entity.pdbx_description
1 polymer ?
#
loop_
_entity_poly.entity_id
_entity_poly.type
_entity_poly.pdbx_seq_one_letter_code
_entity_poly.pdbx_strand_id
1 'polypeptide(L)'
;MERANSCRWTAWLAVVLVHWCLCVRERNKVAVEASHVVYESLQSVPASVVDSKLRTGYHFQPPKHWINDPLGPMYYNGLYHLFYQYNPNGSVWGNIVWAHSVSTDLINWVALEPAIYPSKPFDIKGCWSGSATILPGNKPLILYTGLDPRERQVQNIAYPKNLSDPYLREWVKPDFNP
;
A
#
# COMPACT_ATOMS: atom_id res chain seq x y z
N MET A 1 50.42 35.63 31.62
CA MET A 1 50.30 35.64 30.15
C MET A 1 49.29 34.55 29.79
N GLU A 2 47.99 34.79 30.02
CA GLU A 2 47.00 33.69 30.04
C GLU A 2 45.56 34.08 29.63
N ARG A 3 45.34 35.29 29.09
CA ARG A 3 44.00 35.75 28.70
C ARG A 3 43.68 35.67 27.21
N ALA A 4 44.59 35.14 26.38
CA ALA A 4 44.41 35.10 24.91
C ALA A 4 43.80 33.80 24.36
N ASN A 5 43.75 32.72 25.15
CA ASN A 5 43.39 31.40 24.63
C ASN A 5 41.89 31.07 24.71
N SER A 6 41.12 31.57 25.68
CA SER A 6 39.69 31.16 25.81
C SER A 6 38.79 31.68 24.68
N CYS A 7 39.12 32.82 24.07
CA CYS A 7 38.32 33.43 23.01
C CYS A 7 38.46 32.71 21.65
N ARG A 8 39.56 31.97 21.43
CA ARG A 8 39.75 31.18 20.21
C ARG A 8 38.97 29.87 20.23
N TRP A 9 38.83 29.23 21.40
CA TRP A 9 38.09 27.97 21.54
C TRP A 9 36.58 28.15 21.38
N THR A 10 36.02 29.27 21.85
CA THR A 10 34.58 29.58 21.71
C THR A 10 34.18 29.84 20.26
N ALA A 11 35.01 30.55 19.50
CA ALA A 11 34.77 30.79 18.07
C ALA A 11 34.82 29.48 17.26
N TRP A 12 35.77 28.59 17.55
CA TRP A 12 35.86 27.28 16.90
C TRP A 12 34.67 26.37 17.21
N LEU A 13 34.21 26.33 18.46
CA LEU A 13 33.02 25.57 18.84
C LEU A 13 31.75 26.10 18.15
N ALA A 14 31.61 27.42 18.01
CA ALA A 14 30.49 28.02 17.30
C ALA A 14 30.49 27.65 15.80
N VAL A 15 31.65 27.66 15.14
CA VAL A 15 31.77 27.26 13.73
C VAL A 15 31.44 25.78 13.55
N VAL A 16 31.92 24.90 14.43
CA VAL A 16 31.60 23.46 14.39
C VAL A 16 30.11 23.22 14.61
N LEU A 17 29.48 23.93 15.55
CA LEU A 17 28.03 23.83 15.79
C LEU A 17 27.20 24.33 14.61
N VAL A 18 27.58 25.45 13.98
CA VAL A 18 26.88 25.97 12.79
C VAL A 18 27.05 25.01 11.61
N HIS A 19 28.27 24.48 11.39
CA HIS A 19 28.52 23.53 10.32
C HIS A 19 27.81 22.20 10.56
N TRP A 20 27.75 21.72 11.80
CA TRP A 20 26.96 20.56 12.20
C TRP A 20 25.46 20.79 11.97
N CYS A 21 24.92 21.93 12.39
CA CYS A 21 23.52 22.29 12.16
C CYS A 21 23.16 22.39 10.67
N LEU A 22 24.06 22.93 9.84
CA LEU A 22 23.88 22.99 8.39
C LEU A 22 23.94 21.59 7.76
N CYS A 23 24.94 20.78 8.12
CA CYS A 23 25.05 19.39 7.67
C CYS A 23 23.86 18.51 8.12
N VAL A 24 23.33 18.71 9.34
CA VAL A 24 22.12 18.00 9.81
C VAL A 24 20.87 18.47 9.08
N ARG A 25 20.78 19.76 8.72
CA ARG A 25 19.68 20.30 7.91
C ARG A 25 19.67 19.78 6.47
N GLU A 26 20.84 19.53 5.89
CA GLU A 26 20.97 19.07 4.50
C GLU A 26 20.81 17.54 4.35
N ARG A 27 21.10 16.75 5.39
CA ARG A 27 20.90 15.28 5.34
C ARG A 27 19.44 14.82 5.18
N ASN A 28 18.47 15.71 5.34
CA ASN A 28 17.03 15.37 5.30
C ASN A 28 16.31 15.83 4.02
N LYS A 29 17.02 16.26 2.96
CA LYS A 29 16.37 16.86 1.77
C LYS A 29 16.64 16.14 0.44
N VAL A 30 16.83 14.83 0.46
CA VAL A 30 16.62 14.03 -0.74
C VAL A 30 15.42 13.13 -0.49
N ALA A 31 14.24 13.74 -0.41
CA ALA A 31 13.00 13.00 -0.59
C ALA A 31 12.86 12.75 -2.09
N VAL A 32 12.91 11.48 -2.50
CA VAL A 32 12.45 11.10 -3.82
C VAL A 32 10.92 11.19 -3.77
N GLU A 33 10.37 12.30 -4.25
CA GLU A 33 8.92 12.44 -4.37
C GLU A 33 8.45 11.71 -5.63
N ALA A 34 7.55 10.76 -5.46
CA ALA A 34 6.83 10.19 -6.59
C ALA A 34 5.90 11.27 -7.17
N SER A 35 6.11 11.64 -8.44
CA SER A 35 5.25 12.58 -9.14
C SER A 35 4.00 11.86 -9.66
N HIS A 36 2.93 11.87 -8.88
CA HIS A 36 1.60 11.49 -9.35
C HIS A 36 0.66 12.70 -9.26
N VAL A 37 0.06 13.09 -10.38
CA VAL A 37 -1.01 14.08 -10.38
C VAL A 37 -2.28 13.39 -9.89
N VAL A 38 -2.71 13.73 -8.67
CA VAL A 38 -3.96 13.22 -8.09
C VAL A 38 -5.14 14.02 -8.65
N TYR A 39 -6.09 13.33 -9.26
CA TYR A 39 -7.34 13.93 -9.77
C TYR A 39 -8.49 13.68 -8.79
N GLU A 40 -8.54 14.39 -7.67
CA GLU A 40 -9.51 14.17 -6.59
C GLU A 40 -10.97 14.17 -7.08
N SER A 41 -11.32 15.11 -7.97
CA SER A 41 -12.67 15.23 -8.53
C SER A 41 -13.11 14.04 -9.37
N LEU A 42 -12.19 13.18 -9.80
CA LEU A 42 -12.45 12.02 -10.64
C LEU A 42 -12.42 10.69 -9.86
N GLN A 43 -12.00 10.70 -8.59
CA GLN A 43 -11.84 9.47 -7.79
C GLN A 43 -13.12 8.67 -7.58
N SER A 44 -14.27 9.34 -7.68
CA SER A 44 -15.59 8.72 -7.52
C SER A 44 -16.50 8.95 -8.73
N VAL A 45 -15.90 9.12 -9.91
CA VAL A 45 -16.61 9.19 -11.19
C VAL A 45 -16.50 7.84 -11.89
N PRO A 46 -17.60 7.07 -12.01
CA PRO A 46 -17.57 5.74 -12.60
C PRO A 46 -17.21 5.82 -14.09
N ALA A 47 -16.50 4.81 -14.58
CA ALA A 47 -16.25 4.68 -16.02
C ALA A 47 -17.57 4.46 -16.75
N SER A 48 -17.96 5.38 -17.63
CA SER A 48 -19.26 5.35 -18.30
C SER A 48 -19.24 4.58 -19.63
N VAL A 49 -18.08 4.45 -20.30
CA VAL A 49 -17.92 3.65 -21.53
C VAL A 49 -16.47 3.15 -21.61
N VAL A 50 -16.27 1.84 -21.78
CA VAL A 50 -14.96 1.26 -22.09
C VAL A 50 -15.02 0.75 -23.53
N ASP A 51 -14.19 1.30 -24.43
CA ASP A 51 -14.05 0.74 -25.78
C ASP A 51 -13.50 -0.69 -25.67
N SER A 52 -14.32 -1.67 -26.07
CA SER A 52 -13.96 -3.08 -25.99
C SER A 52 -12.72 -3.42 -26.82
N LYS A 53 -12.39 -2.61 -27.84
CA LYS A 53 -11.19 -2.80 -28.66
C LYS A 53 -9.89 -2.46 -27.91
N LEU A 54 -9.97 -1.65 -26.86
CA LEU A 54 -8.82 -1.28 -26.04
C LEU A 54 -8.63 -2.21 -24.84
N ARG A 55 -9.61 -3.07 -24.54
CA ARG A 55 -9.47 -4.09 -23.50
C ARG A 55 -8.63 -5.24 -24.03
N THR A 56 -7.74 -5.73 -23.19
CA THR A 56 -6.94 -6.90 -23.50
C THR A 56 -7.82 -8.15 -23.51
N GLY A 57 -7.52 -9.10 -24.40
CA GLY A 57 -8.29 -10.36 -24.50
C GLY A 57 -7.89 -11.43 -23.48
N TYR A 58 -6.66 -11.36 -22.94
CA TYR A 58 -6.09 -12.42 -22.10
C TYR A 58 -5.16 -11.92 -20.98
N HIS A 59 -4.90 -10.60 -20.87
CA HIS A 59 -4.19 -10.09 -19.71
C HIS A 59 -5.18 -9.84 -18.59
N PHE A 60 -4.73 -10.01 -17.34
CA PHE A 60 -5.56 -9.70 -16.19
C PHE A 60 -5.91 -8.21 -16.16
N GLN A 61 -7.20 -7.91 -16.02
CA GLN A 61 -7.71 -6.58 -15.71
C GLN A 61 -9.08 -6.71 -15.02
N PRO A 62 -9.43 -5.80 -14.10
CA PRO A 62 -10.77 -5.80 -13.52
C PRO A 62 -11.83 -5.52 -14.60
N PRO A 63 -13.11 -5.83 -14.32
CA PRO A 63 -14.20 -5.54 -15.26
C PRO A 63 -14.26 -4.06 -15.67
N LYS A 64 -13.92 -3.14 -14.77
CA LYS A 64 -13.89 -1.69 -14.99
C LYS A 64 -12.93 -1.03 -13.98
N HIS A 65 -12.78 0.30 -14.10
CA HIS A 65 -12.09 1.17 -13.14
C HIS A 65 -10.56 0.98 -13.05
N TRP A 66 -9.95 1.73 -12.14
CA TRP A 66 -8.49 1.79 -11.94
C TRP A 66 -7.95 0.56 -11.23
N ILE A 67 -6.83 0.04 -11.75
CA ILE A 67 -5.97 -0.97 -11.12
C ILE A 67 -4.52 -0.48 -11.15
N ASN A 68 -3.72 -0.83 -10.14
CA ASN A 68 -2.26 -0.69 -10.18
C ASN A 68 -1.56 -1.93 -9.60
N ASP A 69 -0.88 -1.81 -8.46
CA ASP A 69 0.04 -2.80 -7.91
C ASP A 69 -0.61 -4.20 -7.78
N PRO A 70 0.06 -5.28 -8.22
CA PRO A 70 -0.31 -6.63 -7.86
C PRO A 70 0.08 -6.90 -6.40
N LEU A 71 -0.84 -7.44 -5.62
CA LEU A 71 -0.73 -7.59 -4.17
C LEU A 71 -0.90 -9.04 -3.75
N GLY A 72 -0.12 -9.46 -2.75
CA GLY A 72 -0.19 -10.78 -2.14
C GLY A 72 -0.43 -11.99 -3.08
N PRO A 73 0.23 -12.09 -4.25
CA PRO A 73 0.05 -13.25 -5.12
C PRO A 73 0.48 -14.52 -4.37
N MET A 74 -0.39 -15.53 -4.33
CA MET A 74 -0.12 -16.78 -3.63
C MET A 74 -0.86 -17.96 -4.25
N TYR A 75 -0.36 -19.17 -4.01
CA TYR A 75 -1.06 -20.41 -4.29
C TYR A 75 -1.48 -21.06 -2.97
N TYR A 76 -2.78 -21.31 -2.80
CA TYR A 76 -3.35 -21.86 -1.58
C TYR A 76 -4.42 -22.91 -1.92
N ASN A 77 -4.28 -24.12 -1.38
CA ASN A 77 -5.26 -25.21 -1.48
C ASN A 77 -5.83 -25.45 -2.90
N GLY A 78 -4.99 -25.41 -3.94
CA GLY A 78 -5.41 -25.69 -5.32
C GLY A 78 -5.76 -24.45 -6.15
N LEU A 79 -5.75 -23.25 -5.56
CA LEU A 79 -6.10 -22.01 -6.23
C LEU A 79 -4.96 -21.00 -6.17
N TYR A 80 -4.75 -20.30 -7.28
CA TYR A 80 -3.98 -19.07 -7.32
C TYR A 80 -4.87 -17.92 -6.86
N HIS A 81 -4.38 -17.13 -5.92
CA HIS A 81 -5.02 -15.89 -5.45
C HIS A 81 -4.19 -14.72 -5.95
N LEU A 82 -4.86 -13.75 -6.57
CA LEU A 82 -4.30 -12.47 -6.94
C LEU A 82 -5.13 -11.37 -6.27
N PHE A 83 -4.47 -10.55 -5.46
CA PHE A 83 -5.02 -9.29 -5.00
C PHE A 83 -4.41 -8.16 -5.80
N TYR A 84 -5.07 -7.00 -5.83
CA TYR A 84 -4.57 -5.84 -6.55
C TYR A 84 -5.16 -4.55 -6.00
N GLN A 85 -4.39 -3.46 -6.04
CA GLN A 85 -4.94 -2.14 -5.71
C GLN A 85 -6.02 -1.79 -6.72
N TYR A 86 -7.18 -1.38 -6.21
CA TYR A 86 -8.36 -1.11 -7.02
C TYR A 86 -9.11 0.10 -6.48
N ASN A 87 -9.61 0.95 -7.39
CA ASN A 87 -10.58 1.98 -7.05
C ASN A 87 -12.00 1.48 -7.43
N PRO A 88 -12.87 1.17 -6.45
CA PRO A 88 -14.23 0.70 -6.74
C PRO A 88 -15.14 1.77 -7.36
N ASN A 89 -14.75 3.04 -7.32
CA ASN A 89 -15.60 4.18 -7.66
C ASN A 89 -15.13 4.99 -8.87
N GLY A 90 -13.93 4.73 -9.42
CA GLY A 90 -13.42 5.56 -10.52
C GLY A 90 -12.23 4.98 -11.28
N SER A 91 -11.92 5.62 -12.41
CA SER A 91 -10.82 5.20 -13.32
C SER A 91 -9.52 5.95 -13.10
N VAL A 92 -9.36 6.59 -11.94
CA VAL A 92 -8.14 7.23 -11.47
C VAL A 92 -7.76 6.69 -10.10
N TRP A 93 -6.52 6.92 -9.68
CA TRP A 93 -6.06 6.53 -8.35
C TRP A 93 -6.84 7.25 -7.24
N GLY A 94 -7.31 6.48 -6.25
CA GLY A 94 -8.10 6.94 -5.11
C GLY A 94 -8.96 5.82 -4.54
N ASN A 95 -9.51 5.98 -3.33
CA ASN A 95 -10.39 4.99 -2.67
C ASN A 95 -9.81 3.55 -2.67
N ILE A 96 -8.51 3.42 -2.44
CA ILE A 96 -7.79 2.16 -2.70
C ILE A 96 -8.22 1.05 -1.74
N VAL A 97 -8.62 -0.08 -2.35
CA VAL A 97 -8.89 -1.36 -1.71
C VAL A 97 -8.03 -2.47 -2.34
N TRP A 98 -7.93 -3.62 -1.68
CA TRP A 98 -7.45 -4.86 -2.27
C TRP A 98 -8.62 -5.59 -2.91
N ALA A 99 -8.81 -5.44 -4.21
CA ALA A 99 -9.69 -6.32 -4.95
C ALA A 99 -9.05 -7.71 -5.10
N HIS A 100 -9.87 -8.73 -5.33
CA HIS A 100 -9.46 -10.12 -5.26
C HIS A 100 -9.97 -10.91 -6.45
N SER A 101 -9.10 -11.73 -7.04
CA SER A 101 -9.49 -12.74 -8.02
C SER A 101 -8.75 -14.05 -7.77
N VAL A 102 -9.35 -15.14 -8.18
CA VAL A 102 -8.78 -16.49 -8.07
C VAL A 102 -8.72 -17.17 -9.43
N SER A 103 -7.80 -18.11 -9.58
CA SER A 103 -7.63 -18.90 -10.80
C SER A 103 -7.13 -20.30 -10.48
N THR A 104 -7.41 -21.25 -11.36
CA THR A 104 -6.82 -22.61 -11.34
C THR A 104 -5.61 -22.74 -12.27
N ASP A 105 -5.36 -21.76 -13.15
CA ASP A 105 -4.38 -21.88 -14.24
C ASP A 105 -3.58 -20.59 -14.53
N LEU A 106 -3.77 -19.52 -13.74
CA LEU A 106 -3.20 -18.17 -13.91
C LEU A 106 -3.63 -17.43 -15.19
N ILE A 107 -4.58 -17.98 -15.96
CA ILE A 107 -5.08 -17.41 -17.22
C ILE A 107 -6.55 -17.04 -17.10
N ASN A 108 -7.37 -17.95 -16.58
CA ASN A 108 -8.80 -17.80 -16.40
C ASN A 108 -9.10 -17.39 -14.97
N TRP A 109 -9.63 -16.18 -14.78
CA TRP A 109 -9.80 -15.56 -13.47
C TRP A 109 -11.29 -15.39 -13.12
N VAL A 110 -11.61 -15.70 -11.86
CA VAL A 110 -12.91 -15.41 -11.25
C VAL A 110 -12.75 -14.23 -10.31
N ALA A 111 -13.47 -13.14 -10.59
CA ALA A 111 -13.49 -11.97 -9.73
C ALA A 111 -14.32 -12.24 -8.46
N LEU A 112 -13.81 -11.79 -7.31
CA LEU A 112 -14.45 -11.85 -6.00
C LEU A 112 -14.64 -10.44 -5.44
N GLU A 113 -15.32 -10.35 -4.31
CA GLU A 113 -15.44 -9.10 -3.54
C GLU A 113 -14.06 -8.61 -3.04
N PRO A 114 -13.87 -7.30 -2.83
CA PRO A 114 -12.64 -6.80 -2.23
C PRO A 114 -12.36 -7.43 -0.86
N ALA A 115 -11.15 -7.96 -0.69
CA ALA A 115 -10.74 -8.69 0.49
C ALA A 115 -10.32 -7.79 1.65
N ILE A 116 -9.61 -6.70 1.34
CA ILE A 116 -9.14 -5.72 2.33
C ILE A 116 -9.57 -4.32 1.88
N TYR A 117 -10.29 -3.61 2.74
CA TYR A 117 -10.79 -2.27 2.49
C TYR A 117 -10.72 -1.43 3.79
N PRO A 118 -10.70 -0.09 3.69
CA PRO A 118 -10.66 0.78 4.86
C PRO A 118 -11.82 0.47 5.81
N SER A 119 -11.51 0.12 7.06
CA SER A 119 -12.57 -0.13 8.05
C SER A 119 -12.18 0.10 9.50
N LYS A 120 -10.90 0.37 9.78
CA LYS A 120 -10.39 0.65 11.13
C LYS A 120 -9.45 1.84 11.11
N PRO A 121 -9.15 2.49 12.26
CA PRO A 121 -8.32 3.70 12.28
C PRO A 121 -6.99 3.57 11.54
N PHE A 122 -6.32 2.42 11.63
CA PHE A 122 -5.01 2.17 11.03
C PHE A 122 -4.98 2.06 9.51
N ASP A 123 -6.13 2.00 8.84
CA ASP A 123 -6.22 1.96 7.38
C ASP A 123 -7.37 2.80 6.82
N ILE A 124 -7.94 3.70 7.63
CA ILE A 124 -9.15 4.45 7.30
C ILE A 124 -8.99 5.33 6.05
N LYS A 125 -7.75 5.72 5.71
CA LYS A 125 -7.43 6.53 4.52
C LYS A 125 -6.97 5.69 3.32
N GLY A 126 -6.81 4.38 3.47
CA GLY A 126 -6.46 3.49 2.36
C GLY A 126 -5.78 2.19 2.80
N CYS A 127 -6.01 1.12 2.03
CA CYS A 127 -5.32 -0.15 2.17
C CYS A 127 -4.35 -0.32 1.00
N TRP A 128 -3.10 0.10 1.18
CA TRP A 128 -2.05 0.07 0.17
C TRP A 128 -1.36 -1.29 0.10
N SER A 129 -0.29 -1.35 -0.70
CA SER A 129 0.38 -2.58 -1.11
C SER A 129 0.93 -3.41 0.05
N GLY A 130 1.14 -4.69 -0.23
CA GLY A 130 1.55 -5.68 0.74
C GLY A 130 1.73 -7.05 0.11
N SER A 131 2.09 -8.02 0.95
CA SER A 131 2.46 -9.37 0.55
C SER A 131 1.74 -10.41 1.39
N ALA A 132 1.51 -11.58 0.80
CA ALA A 132 1.00 -12.75 1.49
C ALA A 132 2.15 -13.66 1.92
N THR A 133 2.01 -14.28 3.10
CA THR A 133 2.93 -15.30 3.61
C THR A 133 2.11 -16.50 4.07
N ILE A 134 2.47 -17.70 3.63
CA ILE A 134 1.88 -18.94 4.15
C ILE A 134 2.77 -19.44 5.28
N LEU A 135 2.29 -19.34 6.52
CA LEU A 135 2.99 -19.83 7.70
C LEU A 135 2.94 -21.37 7.80
N PRO A 136 3.84 -21.98 8.61
CA PRO A 136 3.73 -23.39 8.98
C PRO A 136 2.33 -23.77 9.46
N GLY A 137 1.86 -24.95 9.06
CA GLY A 137 0.49 -25.39 9.31
C GLY A 137 -0.54 -24.85 8.30
N ASN A 138 -0.10 -24.40 7.12
CA ASN A 138 -0.95 -23.98 6.00
C ASN A 138 -1.86 -22.78 6.35
N LYS A 139 -1.28 -21.77 7.01
CA LYS A 139 -2.00 -20.58 7.50
C LYS A 139 -1.54 -19.34 6.71
N PRO A 140 -2.28 -18.89 5.69
CA PRO A 140 -1.95 -17.66 5.00
C PRO A 140 -2.27 -16.46 5.90
N LEU A 141 -1.46 -15.42 5.75
CA LEU A 141 -1.68 -14.09 6.30
C LEU A 141 -1.23 -13.05 5.27
N ILE A 142 -1.70 -11.82 5.43
CA ILE A 142 -1.27 -10.67 4.64
C ILE A 142 -0.66 -9.64 5.58
N LEU A 143 0.51 -9.11 5.19
CA LEU A 143 1.04 -7.86 5.73
C LEU A 143 0.88 -6.77 4.67
N TYR A 144 0.29 -5.64 5.04
CA TYR A 144 0.03 -4.54 4.11
C TYR A 144 0.21 -3.18 4.76
N THR A 145 0.46 -2.17 3.92
CA THR A 145 0.53 -0.78 4.37
C THR A 145 -0.88 -0.18 4.45
N GLY A 146 -1.27 0.34 5.61
CA GLY A 146 -2.46 1.19 5.74
C GLY A 146 -2.08 2.65 5.87
N LEU A 147 -3.01 3.53 5.50
CA LEU A 147 -2.94 4.94 5.85
C LEU A 147 -3.85 5.25 7.04
N ASP A 148 -3.25 5.77 8.11
CA ASP A 148 -3.95 6.14 9.33
C ASP A 148 -4.67 7.52 9.22
N PRO A 149 -5.38 8.02 10.24
CA PRO A 149 -6.11 9.29 10.14
C PRO A 149 -5.21 10.52 9.98
N ARG A 150 -3.90 10.38 10.24
CA ARG A 150 -2.87 11.41 10.09
C ARG A 150 -2.05 11.20 8.81
N GLU A 151 -2.53 10.34 7.90
CA GLU A 151 -1.89 10.01 6.63
C GLU A 151 -0.49 9.39 6.78
N ARG A 152 -0.23 8.78 7.93
CA ARG A 152 0.99 8.02 8.16
C ARG A 152 0.84 6.63 7.57
N GLN A 153 1.88 6.17 6.90
CA GLN A 153 1.99 4.79 6.43
C GLN A 153 2.34 3.88 7.62
N VAL A 154 1.47 2.93 7.91
CA VAL A 154 1.59 1.98 9.02
C VAL A 154 1.45 0.55 8.52
N GLN A 155 2.06 -0.41 9.22
CA GLN A 155 2.07 -1.81 8.79
C GLN A 155 0.98 -2.58 9.55
N ASN A 156 0.12 -3.27 8.81
CA ASN A 156 -1.03 -3.96 9.35
C ASN A 156 -0.98 -5.43 8.96
N ILE A 157 -1.52 -6.30 9.80
CA ILE A 157 -1.73 -7.72 9.49
C ILE A 157 -3.20 -8.03 9.24
N ALA A 158 -3.48 -8.98 8.36
CA ALA A 158 -4.80 -9.56 8.15
C ALA A 158 -4.72 -11.08 8.03
N TYR A 159 -5.76 -11.77 8.51
CA TYR A 159 -5.90 -13.23 8.45
C TYR A 159 -7.19 -13.61 7.75
N PRO A 160 -7.25 -14.73 7.01
CA PRO A 160 -8.53 -15.23 6.54
C PRO A 160 -9.44 -15.55 7.71
N LYS A 161 -10.71 -15.15 7.61
CA LYS A 161 -11.73 -15.43 8.60
C LYS A 161 -12.13 -16.92 8.62
N ASN A 162 -12.10 -17.56 7.45
CA ASN A 162 -12.51 -18.95 7.25
C ASN A 162 -11.51 -19.67 6.33
N LEU A 163 -10.64 -20.51 6.90
CA LEU A 163 -9.68 -21.31 6.13
C LEU A 163 -10.31 -22.47 5.34
N SER A 164 -11.58 -22.81 5.63
CA SER A 164 -12.33 -23.81 4.87
C SER A 164 -12.96 -23.23 3.60
N ASP A 165 -13.01 -21.89 3.46
CA ASP A 165 -13.40 -21.26 2.19
C ASP A 165 -12.19 -21.32 1.24
N PRO A 166 -12.23 -22.10 0.16
CA PRO A 166 -11.12 -22.19 -0.77
C PRO A 166 -10.83 -20.85 -1.45
N TYR A 167 -11.82 -19.96 -1.52
CA TYR A 167 -11.68 -18.65 -2.13
C TYR A 167 -11.10 -17.59 -1.20
N LEU A 168 -11.02 -17.85 0.12
CA LEU A 168 -10.55 -16.90 1.14
C LEU A 168 -11.16 -15.50 0.98
N ARG A 169 -12.49 -15.42 0.90
CA ARG A 169 -13.20 -14.15 0.59
C ARG A 169 -13.14 -13.14 1.73
N GLU A 170 -13.27 -13.62 2.98
CA GLU A 170 -13.35 -12.76 4.15
C GLU A 170 -12.03 -12.73 4.91
N TRP A 171 -11.56 -11.53 5.25
CA TRP A 171 -10.33 -11.29 6.01
C TRP A 171 -10.61 -10.49 7.28
N VAL A 172 -9.98 -10.89 8.39
CA VAL A 172 -10.05 -10.24 9.69
C VAL A 172 -8.78 -9.45 9.92
N LYS A 173 -8.95 -8.19 10.30
CA LYS A 173 -7.86 -7.30 10.72
C LYS A 173 -7.88 -7.19 12.25
N PRO A 174 -6.87 -7.67 12.98
CA PRO A 174 -6.85 -7.63 14.45
C PRO A 174 -6.89 -6.20 15.00
N ASP A 175 -7.35 -6.05 16.24
CA ASP A 175 -7.41 -4.75 16.93
C ASP A 175 -6.05 -4.24 17.42
N PHE A 176 -5.01 -5.09 17.40
CA PHE A 176 -3.65 -4.68 17.75
C PHE A 176 -2.92 -3.95 16.61
N ASN A 177 -3.52 -3.87 15.41
CA ASN A 177 -3.04 -2.98 14.34
C ASN A 177 -3.30 -1.50 14.75
N PRO A 178 -2.50 -0.52 14.30
CA PRO A 178 -1.23 -0.69 13.59
C PRO A 178 -0.07 -0.98 14.54
#